data_AF-A0A1Q9Y377-F1
#
_entry.id   AF-A0A1Q9Y377-F1
#
_cell.length_a   1.000
_cell.length_b   1.000
_cell.length_c   1.000
_cell.angle_alpha   90.00
_cell.angle_beta   90.00
_cell.angle_gamma   90.00
#
_symmetry.space_group_name_H-M   'P 1'
#
loop_
_entity.id
_entity.type
_entity.pdbx_description
1 polymer ?
#
loop_
_entity_poly.entity_id
_entity_poly.type
_entity_poly.pdbx_seq_one_letter_code
_entity_poly.pdbx_strand_id
1 'polypeptide(L)'
;MAYSDFSQAFAAWCGEGYPASLECWVDDASFQTSLHGAGLRCSLEICQGWDPTRIAVLLGEAGAGLACGCRGALAFDPQAHALMLVEWLPLPVQAAQILTALENLANQRAAMLSLANARTFDFTDSTPFNPKGIEAR
;
A
#
# COMPACT_ATOMS: atom_id res chain seq x y z
N MET A 1 -9.16 -16.70 -9.86
CA MET A 1 -10.35 -16.16 -10.56
C MET A 1 -9.91 -15.70 -11.95
N ALA A 2 -10.71 -15.88 -12.99
CA ALA A 2 -10.37 -15.32 -14.30
C ALA A 2 -10.58 -13.80 -14.32
N TYR A 3 -9.80 -13.07 -15.12
CA TYR A 3 -9.89 -11.59 -15.21
C TYR A 3 -11.28 -11.10 -15.61
N SER A 4 -11.99 -11.86 -16.46
CA SER A 4 -13.38 -11.59 -16.85
C SER A 4 -14.31 -11.57 -15.65
N ASP A 5 -14.16 -12.54 -14.75
CA ASP A 5 -15.02 -12.71 -13.58
C ASP A 5 -14.79 -11.58 -12.58
N PHE A 6 -13.52 -11.18 -12.39
CA PHE A 6 -13.17 -10.00 -11.60
C PHE A 6 -13.80 -8.73 -12.16
N SER A 7 -13.66 -8.51 -13.47
CA SER A 7 -14.18 -7.31 -14.14
C SER A 7 -15.70 -7.20 -14.01
N GLN A 8 -16.41 -8.32 -14.13
CA GLN A 8 -17.85 -8.37 -13.95
C GLN A 8 -18.26 -8.09 -12.50
N ALA A 9 -17.60 -8.73 -11.54
CA ALA A 9 -17.86 -8.51 -10.11
C ALA A 9 -17.58 -7.06 -9.70
N PHE A 10 -16.49 -6.47 -10.19
CA PHE A 10 -16.12 -5.08 -9.94
C PHE A 10 -17.13 -4.09 -10.53
N ALA A 11 -17.58 -4.33 -11.77
CA ALA A 11 -18.60 -3.50 -12.41
C ALA A 11 -19.95 -3.55 -11.68
N ALA A 12 -20.38 -4.75 -11.27
CA ALA A 12 -21.59 -4.93 -10.47
C ALA A 12 -21.48 -4.21 -9.11
N TRP A 13 -20.35 -4.39 -8.42
CA TRP A 13 -20.07 -3.75 -7.14
C TRP A 13 -20.11 -2.20 -7.23
N CYS A 14 -19.58 -1.62 -8.31
CA CYS A 14 -19.70 -0.19 -8.57
C CYS A 14 -21.15 0.23 -8.84
N GLY A 15 -21.89 -0.56 -9.63
CA GLY A 15 -23.28 -0.26 -10.00
C GLY A 15 -24.27 -0.32 -8.83
N GLU A 16 -23.96 -1.13 -7.82
CA GLU A 16 -24.77 -1.29 -6.59
C GLU A 16 -24.46 -0.24 -5.51
N GLY A 17 -23.53 0.69 -5.77
CA GLY A 17 -23.19 1.74 -4.80
C GLY A 17 -22.33 1.25 -3.64
N TYR A 18 -21.45 0.27 -3.87
CA TYR A 18 -20.46 -0.22 -2.91
C TYR A 18 -21.06 -0.90 -1.66
N PRO A 19 -21.90 -1.94 -1.84
CA PRO A 19 -22.73 -2.51 -0.77
C PRO A 19 -21.95 -3.19 0.35
N ALA A 20 -20.73 -3.67 0.06
CA ALA A 20 -19.82 -4.30 1.01
C ALA A 20 -18.37 -4.02 0.61
N SER A 21 -17.40 -4.40 1.45
CA SER A 21 -15.99 -4.37 1.04
C SER A 21 -15.76 -5.34 -0.10
N LEU A 22 -15.12 -4.87 -1.16
CA LEU A 22 -14.61 -5.72 -2.23
C LEU A 22 -13.20 -6.16 -1.88
N GLU A 23 -12.95 -7.47 -1.85
CA GLU A 23 -11.63 -8.04 -1.65
C GLU A 23 -11.19 -8.80 -2.90
N CYS A 24 -9.95 -8.59 -3.33
CA CYS A 24 -9.32 -9.41 -4.37
C CYS A 24 -7.87 -9.72 -4.02
N TRP A 25 -7.38 -10.86 -4.54
CA TRP A 25 -6.03 -11.34 -4.31
C TRP A 25 -5.23 -11.29 -5.61
N VAL A 26 -4.04 -10.68 -5.56
CA VAL A 26 -3.09 -10.59 -6.68
C VAL A 26 -1.69 -10.82 -6.13
N ASP A 27 -0.94 -11.76 -6.70
CA ASP A 27 0.44 -12.08 -6.30
C ASP A 27 0.63 -12.20 -4.78
N ASP A 28 -0.22 -13.02 -4.15
CA ASP A 28 -0.29 -13.27 -2.70
C ASP A 28 -0.53 -12.02 -1.83
N ALA A 29 -1.02 -10.93 -2.42
CA ALA A 29 -1.41 -9.72 -1.71
C ALA A 29 -2.93 -9.50 -1.76
N SER A 30 -3.52 -9.16 -0.61
CA SER A 30 -4.93 -8.78 -0.53
C SER A 30 -5.10 -7.29 -0.83
N PHE A 31 -5.91 -7.00 -1.84
CA PHE A 31 -6.51 -5.69 -2.08
C PHE A 31 -7.88 -5.64 -1.45
N GLN A 32 -8.19 -4.53 -0.78
CA GLN A 32 -9.49 -4.29 -0.21
C GLN A 32 -9.97 -2.89 -0.58
N THR A 33 -11.19 -2.79 -1.11
CA THR A 33 -11.85 -1.50 -1.37
C THR A 33 -13.15 -1.43 -0.61
N SER A 34 -13.33 -0.41 0.22
CA SER A 34 -14.52 -0.25 1.06
C SER A 34 -14.96 1.20 1.16
N LEU A 35 -16.26 1.41 1.32
CA LEU A 35 -16.84 2.73 1.57
C LEU A 35 -16.65 3.12 3.04
N HIS A 36 -16.12 4.33 3.32
CA HIS A 36 -15.95 4.87 4.67
C HIS A 36 -16.48 6.31 4.80
N GLY A 37 -17.78 6.47 5.04
CA GLY A 37 -18.37 7.81 5.05
C GLY A 37 -18.47 8.37 3.63
N ALA A 38 -17.77 9.47 3.32
CA ALA A 38 -17.94 10.22 2.05
C ALA A 38 -16.99 9.80 0.92
N GLY A 39 -16.35 8.63 1.01
CA GLY A 39 -15.33 8.18 0.05
C GLY A 39 -15.03 6.70 0.14
N LEU A 40 -14.20 6.23 -0.78
CA LEU A 40 -13.68 4.87 -0.80
C LEU A 40 -12.26 4.84 -0.26
N ARG A 41 -11.99 3.84 0.59
CA ARG A 41 -10.65 3.45 0.99
C ARG A 41 -10.23 2.27 0.12
N CYS A 42 -9.17 2.46 -0.66
CA CYS A 42 -8.43 1.38 -1.30
C CYS A 42 -7.25 1.03 -0.42
N SER A 43 -7.04 -0.25 -0.14
CA SER A 43 -5.92 -0.73 0.65
C SER A 43 -5.28 -1.96 0.04
N LEU A 44 -3.96 -2.07 0.15
CA LEU A 44 -3.18 -3.19 -0.33
C LEU A 44 -2.21 -3.65 0.75
N GLU A 45 -2.19 -4.94 1.04
CA GLU A 45 -1.23 -5.55 1.94
C GLU A 45 0.21 -5.49 1.41
N ILE A 46 1.14 -4.98 2.22
CA ILE A 46 2.58 -5.00 1.91
C ILE A 46 3.22 -6.26 2.48
N CYS A 47 3.03 -6.49 3.78
CA CYS A 47 3.54 -7.66 4.48
C CYS A 47 2.72 -7.98 5.73
N GLN A 48 2.64 -9.27 6.04
CA GLN A 48 2.01 -9.79 7.25
C GLN A 48 3.00 -9.94 8.40
N GLY A 49 2.46 -9.89 9.62
CA GLY A 49 3.18 -10.11 10.85
C GLY A 49 3.80 -8.84 11.42
N TRP A 50 4.09 -8.89 12.72
CA TRP A 50 4.80 -7.84 13.44
C TRP A 50 6.28 -8.22 13.55
N ASP A 51 7.03 -8.06 12.45
CA ASP A 51 8.48 -8.05 12.48
C ASP A 51 8.96 -6.59 12.50
N PRO A 52 9.39 -6.05 13.66
CA PRO A 52 9.82 -4.66 13.79
C PRO A 52 10.99 -4.31 12.86
N THR A 53 11.88 -5.26 12.57
CA THR A 53 13.04 -5.02 11.72
C THR A 53 12.60 -4.83 10.29
N ARG A 54 11.76 -5.74 9.78
CA ARG A 54 11.19 -5.64 8.43
C ARG A 54 10.33 -4.40 8.27
N ILE A 55 9.52 -4.06 9.27
CA ILE A 55 8.71 -2.83 9.27
C ILE A 55 9.61 -1.59 9.24
N ALA A 56 10.68 -1.54 10.03
CA ALA A 56 11.60 -0.40 10.04
C ALA A 56 12.29 -0.20 8.68
N VAL A 57 12.69 -1.29 8.00
CA VAL A 57 13.23 -1.23 6.64
C VAL A 57 12.20 -0.65 5.67
N LEU A 58 10.96 -1.15 5.69
CA LEU A 58 9.88 -0.68 4.81
C LEU A 58 9.51 0.79 5.08
N LEU A 59 9.49 1.22 6.34
CA LEU A 59 9.29 2.62 6.71
C LEU A 59 10.43 3.51 6.19
N GLY A 60 11.66 3.00 6.17
CA GLY A 60 12.81 3.68 5.56
C GLY A 60 12.64 3.97 4.06
N GLU A 61 11.85 3.16 3.35
CA GLU A 61 11.53 3.39 1.92
C GLU A 61 10.38 4.37 1.72
N ALA A 62 9.62 4.71 2.76
CA ALA A 62 8.53 5.68 2.65
C ALA A 62 9.02 7.06 2.16
N GLY A 63 10.27 7.41 2.48
CA GLY A 63 10.92 8.63 1.98
C GLY A 63 11.09 8.64 0.46
N ALA A 64 11.33 7.48 -0.16
CA ALA A 64 11.41 7.37 -1.62
C ALA A 64 10.03 7.60 -2.26
N GLY A 65 8.96 7.11 -1.62
CA GLY A 65 7.58 7.40 -2.04
C GLY A 65 7.27 8.89 -2.04
N LEU A 66 7.66 9.61 -1.00
CA LEU A 66 7.50 11.07 -0.92
C LEU A 66 8.29 11.79 -2.03
N ALA A 67 9.54 11.40 -2.26
CA ALA A 67 10.39 12.02 -3.28
C ALA A 67 9.86 11.80 -4.71
N CYS A 68 9.26 10.65 -4.98
CA CYS A 68 8.70 10.28 -6.28
C CYS A 68 7.25 10.76 -6.49
N GLY A 69 6.62 11.37 -5.48
CA GLY A 69 5.21 11.77 -5.53
C GLY A 69 4.24 10.58 -5.60
N CYS A 70 4.64 9.42 -5.09
CA CYS A 70 3.78 8.25 -5.00
C CYS A 70 2.59 8.53 -4.07
N ARG A 71 1.41 8.04 -4.44
CA ARG A 71 0.19 8.19 -3.65
C ARG A 71 -0.02 6.97 -2.77
N GLY A 72 -0.48 7.22 -1.56
CA GLY A 72 -0.81 6.18 -0.60
C GLY A 72 -0.11 6.41 0.73
N ALA A 73 -0.87 6.34 1.81
CA ALA A 73 -0.35 6.36 3.17
C ALA A 73 0.03 4.94 3.60
N LEU A 74 1.04 4.83 4.46
CA LEU A 74 1.29 3.60 5.20
C LEU A 74 0.35 3.53 6.39
N ALA A 75 -0.30 2.39 6.56
CA ALA A 75 -1.15 2.11 7.71
C ALA A 75 -0.84 0.71 8.25
N PHE A 76 -1.12 0.50 9.53
CA PHE A 76 -1.10 -0.83 10.11
C PHE A 76 -2.54 -1.28 10.37
N ASP A 77 -2.90 -2.46 9.85
CA ASP A 77 -4.17 -3.11 10.16
C ASP A 77 -3.97 -4.05 11.37
N PRO A 78 -4.53 -3.73 12.54
CA PRO A 78 -4.39 -4.57 13.74
C PRO A 78 -5.18 -5.88 13.65
N GLN A 79 -6.22 -5.97 12.83
CA GLN A 79 -7.01 -7.20 12.68
C GLN A 79 -6.30 -8.20 11.78
N ALA A 80 -5.78 -7.72 10.64
CA ALA A 80 -4.97 -8.54 9.73
C ALA A 80 -3.53 -8.75 10.22
N HIS A 81 -3.10 -8.02 11.26
CA HIS A 81 -1.70 -7.95 11.70
C HIS A 81 -0.74 -7.66 10.53
N ALA A 82 -1.10 -6.69 9.69
CA ALA A 82 -0.40 -6.43 8.43
C ALA A 82 -0.09 -4.95 8.22
N LEU A 83 1.05 -4.69 7.57
CA LEU A 83 1.38 -3.36 7.06
C LEU A 83 0.70 -3.19 5.70
N MET A 84 0.00 -2.07 5.53
CA MET A 84 -0.84 -1.77 4.38
C MET A 84 -0.39 -0.47 3.70
N LEU A 85 -0.53 -0.40 2.38
CA LEU A 85 -0.70 0.85 1.66
C LEU A 85 -2.18 1.20 1.59
N VAL A 86 -2.52 2.48 1.74
CA VAL A 86 -3.90 2.96 1.75
C VAL A 86 -4.05 4.24 0.95
N GLU A 87 -4.99 4.28 0.01
CA GLU A 87 -5.38 5.49 -0.72
C GLU A 87 -6.87 5.81 -0.46
N TRP A 88 -7.16 7.11 -0.31
CA TRP A 88 -8.50 7.63 -0.10
C TRP A 88 -9.03 8.32 -1.35
N LEU A 89 -10.21 7.93 -1.81
CA LEU A 89 -10.88 8.49 -2.98
C LEU A 89 -12.21 9.15 -2.56
N PRO A 90 -12.36 10.48 -2.68
CA PRO A 90 -13.62 11.15 -2.36
C PRO A 90 -14.71 10.77 -3.38
N LEU A 91 -15.97 10.66 -2.92
CA LEU A 91 -17.11 10.53 -3.82
C LEU A 91 -17.50 11.87 -4.46
N PRO A 92 -18.04 11.87 -5.70
CA PRO A 92 -18.27 10.71 -6.56
C PRO A 92 -16.96 10.23 -7.19
N VAL A 93 -16.80 8.91 -7.31
CA VAL A 93 -15.62 8.27 -7.90
C VAL A 93 -16.03 7.33 -9.02
N GLN A 94 -15.30 7.38 -10.13
CA GLN A 94 -15.54 6.52 -11.27
C GLN A 94 -14.74 5.22 -11.14
N ALA A 95 -15.26 4.13 -11.71
CA ALA A 95 -14.61 2.83 -11.71
C ALA A 95 -13.14 2.89 -12.18
N ALA A 96 -12.85 3.68 -13.23
CA ALA A 96 -11.50 3.88 -13.73
C ALA A 96 -10.55 4.50 -12.69
N GLN A 97 -11.03 5.44 -11.87
CA GLN A 97 -10.21 6.07 -10.82
C GLN A 97 -9.87 5.08 -9.70
N ILE A 98 -10.80 4.18 -9.37
CA ILE A 98 -10.56 3.11 -8.39
C ILE A 98 -9.49 2.16 -8.94
N LEU A 99 -9.61 1.73 -10.20
CA LEU A 99 -8.61 0.86 -10.84
C LEU A 99 -7.22 1.52 -10.87
N THR A 100 -7.13 2.80 -11.23
CA THR A 100 -5.87 3.54 -11.20
C THR A 100 -5.28 3.62 -9.79
N ALA A 101 -6.10 3.81 -8.75
CA ALA A 101 -5.62 3.78 -7.37
C ALA A 101 -5.05 2.40 -7.01
N LEU A 102 -5.76 1.32 -7.33
CA LEU A 102 -5.29 -0.05 -7.08
C LEU A 102 -3.97 -0.35 -7.81
N GLU A 103 -3.85 0.08 -9.06
CA GLU A 103 -2.60 -0.06 -9.84
C GLU A 103 -1.45 0.73 -9.23
N ASN A 104 -1.68 1.98 -8.79
CA ASN A 104 -0.67 2.78 -8.11
C ASN A 104 -0.19 2.11 -6.82
N LEU A 105 -1.12 1.60 -6.01
CA LEU A 105 -0.78 0.85 -4.79
C LEU A 105 0.06 -0.39 -5.13
N ALA A 106 -0.30 -1.14 -6.18
CA ALA A 106 0.44 -2.33 -6.63
C ALA A 106 1.89 -1.98 -7.00
N ASN A 107 2.05 -0.94 -7.82
CA ASN A 107 3.35 -0.47 -8.28
C ASN A 107 4.22 0.02 -7.11
N GLN A 108 3.63 0.77 -6.18
CA GLN A 108 4.34 1.23 -4.99
C GLN A 108 4.76 0.06 -4.09
N ARG A 109 3.89 -0.93 -3.87
CA ARG A 109 4.23 -2.15 -3.12
C ARG A 109 5.42 -2.86 -3.75
N ALA A 110 5.38 -3.09 -5.06
CA ALA A 110 6.46 -3.75 -5.77
C ALA A 110 7.79 -3.00 -5.63
N ALA A 111 7.78 -1.66 -5.76
CA ALA A 111 8.95 -0.83 -5.57
C ALA A 111 9.50 -0.91 -4.14
N MET A 112 8.63 -0.80 -3.13
CA MET A 112 9.03 -0.89 -1.72
C MET A 112 9.64 -2.23 -1.37
N LEU A 113 9.05 -3.34 -1.83
CA LEU A 113 9.57 -4.68 -1.60
C LEU A 113 10.92 -4.89 -2.31
N SER A 114 11.07 -4.36 -3.53
CA SER A 114 12.34 -4.42 -4.27
C SER A 114 13.46 -3.68 -3.54
N LEU A 115 13.19 -2.44 -3.10
CA LEU A 115 14.15 -1.62 -2.34
C LEU A 115 14.50 -2.22 -0.98
N ALA A 116 13.50 -2.72 -0.25
CA ALA A 116 13.71 -3.39 1.03
C ALA A 116 14.61 -4.62 0.85
N ASN A 117 14.34 -5.47 -0.15
CA ASN A 117 15.16 -6.64 -0.45
C ASN A 117 16.59 -6.27 -0.84
N ALA A 118 16.80 -5.19 -1.60
CA ALA A 118 18.12 -4.70 -1.95
C ALA A 118 18.93 -4.26 -0.71
N ARG A 119 18.29 -3.60 0.26
CA ARG A 119 18.96 -3.16 1.49
C ARG A 119 19.25 -4.29 2.47
N THR A 120 18.49 -5.38 2.47
CA THR A 120 18.80 -6.55 3.31
C THR A 120 20.16 -7.16 2.95
N PHE A 121 20.64 -6.98 1.72
CA PHE A 121 22.00 -7.37 1.30
C PHE A 121 23.10 -6.41 1.78
N ASP A 122 22.77 -5.15 2.08
CA ASP A 122 23.73 -4.09 2.45
C ASP A 122 24.02 -4.01 3.96
N PHE A 123 23.22 -4.67 4.80
CA PHE A 123 23.38 -4.60 6.26
C PHE A 123 24.66 -5.25 6.81
N THR A 124 25.45 -5.93 5.98
CA THR A 124 26.78 -6.43 6.35
C THR A 124 27.86 -5.34 6.40
N ASP A 125 27.56 -4.11 5.94
CA ASP A 125 28.56 -3.04 5.82
C ASP A 125 28.18 -1.73 6.57
N SER A 126 27.46 -1.86 7.68
CA SER A 126 27.06 -0.69 8.48
C SER A 126 28.22 -0.17 9.36
N THR A 127 28.92 0.85 8.87
CA THR A 127 29.63 1.79 9.74
C THR A 127 28.61 2.55 10.60
N PRO A 128 28.85 2.73 11.91
CA PRO A 128 27.88 3.35 12.80
C PRO A 128 27.70 4.85 12.51
N PHE A 129 26.43 5.27 12.44
CA PHE A 129 26.00 6.66 12.34
C PHE A 129 26.55 7.50 13.52
N ASN A 130 27.37 8.53 13.23
CA ASN A 130 27.90 9.46 14.21
C ASN A 130 27.11 10.77 14.20
N PRO A 131 26.30 11.09 15.22
CA PRO A 131 25.36 12.22 15.22
C PRO A 131 25.99 13.60 15.48
N LYS A 132 27.33 13.76 15.40
CA LYS A 132 27.98 15.06 15.59
C LYS A 132 27.87 15.92 14.34
N GLY A 133 26.75 16.60 14.13
CA GLY A 133 26.66 17.53 12.99
C GLY A 133 25.39 18.35 12.78
N ILE A 134 24.47 18.44 13.74
CA ILE A 134 23.29 19.31 13.58
C ILE A 134 23.38 20.45 14.60
N GLU A 135 24.00 21.56 14.19
CA GLU A 135 23.79 22.86 14.82
C GLU A 135 22.76 23.62 13.97
N ALA A 136 21.64 23.98 14.60
CA ALA A 136 20.62 24.82 13.99
C ALA A 136 21.15 26.26 13.85
N ARG A 137 20.98 26.84 12.65
CA ARG A 137 21.03 28.29 12.44
C ARG A 137 19.61 28.83 12.39
#